data_AF-A0A3D0XUW7-F1
#
_entry.id   AF-A0A3D0XUW7-F1
#
_cell.length_a   1.000
_cell.length_b   1.000
_cell.length_c   1.000
_cell.angle_alpha   90.00
_cell.angle_beta   90.00
_cell.angle_gamma   90.00
#
_symmetry.space_group_name_H-M   'P 1'
#
loop_
_entity.id
_entity.type
_entity.pdbx_description
1 polymer ?
#
loop_
_entity_poly.entity_id
_entity_poly.type
_entity_poly.pdbx_seq_one_letter_code
_entity_poly.pdbx_strand_id
1 'polypeptide(L)'
;KFQNGEPKDATYKSLLNLTGNGMMGYITIQKIGVQLPIYHGTSAEILAAGTGHLEGSSLPVGGKSTHAIITGHRGLPSAKLFTDLDQLKAGDTFTLSILNQTLTYQVDQISIVLPAEVSNLAITPGKDYVTLLTCTPYAINTHRLLVRGFRIPNAAADLKVTEDAVQIDPIIVAPVVAAPILLAMLAVLLSSTIRRKHK
;
A
#
# COMPACT_ATOMS: atom_id res chain seq x y z
N LYS A 1 -10.41 26.65 1.47
CA LYS A 1 -10.53 26.25 0.04
C LYS A 1 -9.45 25.22 -0.27
N PHE A 2 -9.78 24.13 -0.96
CA PHE A 2 -8.79 23.17 -1.44
C PHE A 2 -7.74 23.89 -2.30
N GLN A 3 -6.47 23.86 -1.90
CA GLN A 3 -5.39 24.41 -2.68
C GLN A 3 -4.75 23.29 -3.48
N ASN A 4 -5.11 23.18 -4.74
CA ASN A 4 -4.46 22.25 -5.65
C ASN A 4 -3.19 22.89 -6.22
N GLY A 5 -2.17 22.09 -6.46
CA GLY A 5 -0.99 22.55 -7.19
C GLY A 5 0.28 21.78 -6.89
N GLU A 6 1.34 22.29 -7.49
CA GLU A 6 2.71 21.85 -7.23
C GLU A 6 3.09 22.11 -5.77
N PRO A 7 3.82 21.18 -5.13
CA PRO A 7 4.28 21.35 -3.77
C PRO A 7 5.30 22.49 -3.69
N LYS A 8 5.08 23.44 -2.77
CA LYS A 8 5.91 24.65 -2.67
C LYS A 8 7.03 24.50 -1.64
N ASP A 9 6.75 23.84 -0.53
CA ASP A 9 7.69 23.71 0.58
C ASP A 9 8.80 22.69 0.28
N ALA A 10 10.06 23.10 0.45
CA ALA A 10 11.21 22.25 0.17
C ALA A 10 11.38 21.11 1.18
N THR A 11 10.99 21.33 2.43
CA THR A 11 11.02 20.30 3.49
C THR A 11 9.96 19.25 3.20
N TYR A 12 8.74 19.67 2.89
CA TYR A 12 7.66 18.77 2.50
C TYR A 12 8.08 17.84 1.36
N LYS A 13 8.68 18.37 0.29
CA LYS A 13 9.15 17.58 -0.87
C LYS A 13 10.27 16.57 -0.56
N SER A 14 11.02 16.76 0.53
CA SER A 14 12.12 15.86 0.89
C SER A 14 11.67 14.72 1.80
N LEU A 15 10.56 14.88 2.52
CA LEU A 15 10.02 13.87 3.42
C LEU A 15 9.44 12.70 2.60
N LEU A 16 9.73 11.45 2.99
CA LEU A 16 9.21 10.25 2.32
C LEU A 16 9.52 10.16 0.81
N ASN A 17 10.56 10.82 0.31
CA ASN A 17 10.90 10.86 -1.11
C ASN A 17 12.23 10.13 -1.41
N LEU A 18 12.25 8.81 -1.22
CA LEU A 18 13.48 8.01 -1.32
C LEU A 18 14.09 7.95 -2.73
N THR A 19 13.23 7.98 -3.75
CA THR A 19 13.60 7.84 -5.17
C THR A 19 13.79 9.17 -5.87
N GLY A 20 13.50 10.30 -5.19
CA GLY A 20 13.55 11.64 -5.77
C GLY A 20 12.41 11.97 -6.74
N ASN A 21 11.50 11.03 -7.02
CA ASN A 21 10.39 11.21 -7.96
C ASN A 21 9.08 11.70 -7.30
N GLY A 22 9.11 11.99 -6.00
CA GLY A 22 7.96 12.51 -5.25
C GLY A 22 6.95 11.45 -4.82
N MET A 23 7.20 10.15 -5.06
CA MET A 23 6.33 9.08 -4.55
C MET A 23 6.56 8.86 -3.05
N MET A 24 5.49 8.90 -2.27
CA MET A 24 5.49 8.61 -0.83
C MET A 24 5.20 7.14 -0.50
N GLY A 25 4.41 6.48 -1.34
CA GLY A 25 3.92 5.12 -1.08
C GLY A 25 2.72 4.78 -1.94
N TYR A 26 1.86 3.89 -1.44
CA TYR A 26 0.67 3.41 -2.14
C TYR A 26 -0.57 3.44 -1.27
N ILE A 27 -1.72 3.68 -1.89
CA ILE A 27 -3.03 3.42 -1.30
C ILE A 27 -3.65 2.17 -1.94
N THR A 28 -4.22 1.29 -1.11
CA THR A 28 -4.98 0.13 -1.56
C THR A 28 -6.38 0.13 -0.96
N ILE A 29 -7.40 -0.07 -1.80
CA ILE A 29 -8.81 -0.18 -1.42
C ILE A 29 -9.37 -1.44 -2.07
N GLN A 30 -9.30 -2.56 -1.35
CA GLN A 30 -9.58 -3.89 -1.91
C GLN A 30 -11.00 -4.03 -2.46
N LYS A 31 -11.98 -3.46 -1.76
CA LYS A 31 -13.40 -3.54 -2.14
C LYS A 31 -13.70 -3.04 -3.56
N ILE A 32 -12.96 -2.03 -4.01
CA ILE A 32 -13.14 -1.40 -5.32
C ILE A 32 -11.94 -1.64 -6.25
N GLY A 33 -11.04 -2.56 -5.89
CA GLY A 33 -9.88 -2.94 -6.72
C GLY A 33 -8.90 -1.79 -7.00
N VAL A 34 -8.80 -0.81 -6.09
CA VAL A 34 -7.89 0.33 -6.25
C VAL A 34 -6.54 0.00 -5.62
N GLN A 35 -5.47 0.18 -6.40
CA GLN A 35 -4.10 0.25 -5.90
C GLN A 35 -3.36 1.34 -6.67
N LEU A 36 -3.04 2.46 -6.01
CA LEU A 36 -2.50 3.65 -6.67
C LEU A 36 -1.30 4.22 -5.91
N PRO A 37 -0.30 4.78 -6.62
CA PRO A 37 0.77 5.52 -5.98
C PRO A 37 0.24 6.82 -5.35
N ILE A 38 0.85 7.21 -4.23
CA ILE A 38 0.65 8.48 -3.54
C ILE A 38 1.87 9.34 -3.81
N TYR A 39 1.67 10.50 -4.44
CA TYR A 39 2.72 11.48 -4.71
C TYR A 39 2.59 12.72 -3.83
N HIS A 40 3.67 13.50 -3.72
CA HIS A 40 3.63 14.82 -3.11
C HIS A 40 2.83 15.79 -3.96
N GLY A 41 1.99 16.62 -3.34
CA GLY A 41 1.25 17.66 -4.04
C GLY A 41 0.04 17.14 -4.81
N THR A 42 -0.60 18.04 -5.54
CA THR A 42 -1.93 17.83 -6.13
C THR A 42 -2.10 18.55 -7.46
N SER A 43 -1.00 18.72 -8.21
CA SER A 43 -1.03 19.30 -9.54
C SER A 43 -1.76 18.39 -10.53
N ALA A 44 -2.13 18.95 -11.69
CA ALA A 44 -2.80 18.17 -12.73
C ALA A 44 -1.94 16.99 -13.21
N GLU A 45 -0.63 17.16 -13.29
CA GLU A 45 0.32 16.13 -13.71
C GLU A 45 0.36 14.98 -12.69
N ILE A 46 0.43 15.31 -11.41
CA ILE A 46 0.41 14.33 -10.31
C ILE A 46 -0.91 13.54 -10.30
N LEU A 47 -2.05 14.23 -10.39
CA LEU A 47 -3.36 13.60 -10.34
C LEU A 47 -3.71 12.80 -11.60
N ALA A 48 -3.02 13.04 -12.71
CA ALA A 48 -3.08 12.20 -13.90
C ALA A 48 -2.27 10.90 -13.75
N ALA A 49 -1.19 10.92 -12.96
CA ALA A 49 -0.32 9.76 -12.72
C ALA A 49 -0.82 8.83 -11.60
N GLY A 50 -1.64 9.34 -10.66
CA GLY A 50 -2.15 8.55 -9.55
C GLY A 50 -2.92 9.37 -8.52
N THR A 51 -2.54 9.23 -7.26
CA THR A 51 -3.10 10.03 -6.17
C THR A 51 -2.07 11.01 -5.63
N GLY A 52 -2.54 12.15 -5.14
CA GLY A 52 -1.72 13.20 -4.55
C GLY A 52 -2.00 13.36 -3.06
N HIS A 53 -0.98 13.61 -2.28
CA HIS A 53 -1.09 14.06 -0.90
C HIS A 53 -1.27 15.58 -0.85
N LEU A 54 -2.27 16.07 -0.12
CA LEU A 54 -2.50 17.51 0.01
C LEU A 54 -1.46 18.15 0.93
N GLU A 55 -0.62 19.03 0.37
CA GLU A 55 0.31 19.87 1.14
C GLU A 55 -0.45 20.67 2.22
N GLY A 56 0.12 20.72 3.43
CA GLY A 56 -0.50 21.33 4.60
C GLY A 56 -1.41 20.40 5.42
N SER A 57 -1.70 19.19 4.93
CA SER A 57 -2.24 18.11 5.75
C SER A 57 -1.12 17.31 6.43
N SER A 58 -1.46 16.48 7.42
CA SER A 58 -0.46 15.62 8.07
C SER A 58 0.11 14.61 7.09
N LEU A 59 1.41 14.31 7.16
CA LEU A 59 2.00 13.23 6.36
C LEU A 59 1.28 11.89 6.59
N PRO A 60 1.22 11.00 5.59
CA PRO A 60 0.44 9.77 5.65
C PRO A 60 1.10 8.66 6.49
N VAL A 61 1.82 9.02 7.55
CA VAL A 61 2.51 8.10 8.47
C VAL A 61 1.67 7.74 9.71
N GLY A 62 0.51 8.39 9.87
CA GLY A 62 -0.38 8.24 11.03
C GLY A 62 0.14 8.92 12.29
N GLY A 63 -0.45 8.59 13.43
CA GLY A 63 -0.13 9.14 14.74
C GLY A 63 -1.29 9.91 15.36
N LYS A 64 -1.24 10.09 16.69
CA LYS A 64 -2.27 10.87 17.40
C LYS A 64 -2.28 12.31 16.93
N SER A 65 -3.49 12.88 16.81
CA SER A 65 -3.71 14.24 16.36
C SER A 65 -3.17 14.48 14.95
N THR A 66 -3.39 13.52 14.05
CA THR A 66 -3.03 13.64 12.63
C THR A 66 -4.25 13.49 11.73
N HIS A 67 -4.22 14.17 10.60
CA HIS A 67 -5.21 14.05 9.55
C HIS A 67 -4.54 14.21 8.18
N ALA A 68 -4.27 13.09 7.51
CA ALA A 68 -3.71 13.11 6.15
C ALA A 68 -4.82 13.13 5.10
N ILE A 69 -4.59 13.80 3.98
CA ILE A 69 -5.59 13.94 2.91
C ILE A 69 -4.98 13.44 1.61
N ILE A 70 -5.59 12.41 1.05
CA ILE A 70 -5.18 11.79 -0.23
C ILE A 70 -6.26 12.10 -1.26
N THR A 71 -5.89 12.76 -2.35
CA THR A 71 -6.80 13.17 -3.42
C THR A 71 -6.52 12.40 -4.71
N GLY A 72 -7.58 12.12 -5.46
CA GLY A 72 -7.51 11.50 -6.78
C GLY A 72 -8.62 12.01 -7.69
N HIS A 73 -8.39 11.98 -9.00
CA HIS A 73 -9.44 12.34 -9.96
C HIS A 73 -10.61 11.34 -9.94
N ARG A 74 -11.76 11.82 -10.39
CA ARG A 74 -12.95 11.02 -10.67
C ARG A 74 -13.22 11.04 -12.18
N GLY A 75 -13.28 9.88 -12.81
CA GLY A 75 -13.69 9.74 -14.21
C GLY A 75 -12.68 10.26 -15.24
N LEU A 76 -11.39 10.00 -15.05
CA LEU A 76 -10.44 10.24 -16.14
C LEU A 76 -10.66 9.24 -17.28
N PRO A 77 -10.60 9.66 -18.56
CA PRO A 77 -10.70 8.74 -19.69
C PRO A 77 -9.61 7.66 -19.69
N SER A 78 -8.43 7.97 -19.16
CA SER A 78 -7.25 7.10 -19.17
C SER A 78 -7.14 6.16 -17.97
N ALA A 79 -7.84 6.43 -16.86
CA ALA A 79 -7.70 5.65 -15.62
C ALA A 79 -8.90 5.81 -14.67
N LYS A 80 -9.26 4.73 -13.97
CA LYS A 80 -10.36 4.76 -12.98
C LYS A 80 -10.04 5.60 -11.75
N LEU A 81 -8.82 5.56 -11.22
CA LEU A 81 -8.43 6.31 -10.02
C LEU A 81 -9.46 6.19 -8.87
N PHE A 82 -10.03 7.30 -8.39
CA PHE A 82 -11.08 7.32 -7.36
C PHE A 82 -12.51 7.38 -7.93
N THR A 83 -12.72 6.91 -9.18
CA THR A 83 -14.04 6.89 -9.83
C THR A 83 -15.10 6.21 -8.98
N ASP A 84 -14.76 5.06 -8.40
CA ASP A 84 -15.66 4.17 -7.66
C ASP A 84 -15.62 4.43 -6.13
N LEU A 85 -15.06 5.55 -5.68
CA LEU A 85 -14.92 5.87 -4.26
C LEU A 85 -16.28 6.02 -3.54
N ASP A 86 -17.34 6.34 -4.28
CA ASP A 86 -18.73 6.42 -3.81
C ASP A 86 -19.35 5.04 -3.48
N GLN A 87 -18.70 3.94 -3.86
CA GLN A 87 -19.13 2.59 -3.49
C GLN A 87 -18.70 2.19 -2.07
N LEU A 88 -17.80 2.97 -1.45
CA LEU A 88 -17.40 2.77 -0.06
C LEU A 88 -18.53 3.12 0.91
N LYS A 89 -18.54 2.43 2.04
CA LYS A 89 -19.51 2.55 3.13
C LYS A 89 -18.76 2.52 4.46
N ALA A 90 -19.41 3.01 5.51
CA ALA A 90 -18.90 2.87 6.87
C ALA A 90 -18.58 1.40 7.18
N GLY A 91 -17.43 1.16 7.81
CA GLY A 91 -16.92 -0.17 8.10
C GLY A 91 -15.97 -0.76 7.04
N ASP A 92 -15.99 -0.27 5.80
CA ASP A 92 -15.02 -0.67 4.79
C ASP A 92 -13.60 -0.22 5.17
N THR A 93 -12.58 -0.90 4.63
CA THR A 93 -11.19 -0.60 4.95
C THR A 93 -10.37 -0.22 3.73
N PHE A 94 -9.37 0.63 3.95
CA PHE A 94 -8.28 0.89 3.02
C PHE A 94 -6.94 0.89 3.75
N THR A 95 -5.85 0.70 3.02
CA THR A 95 -4.50 0.70 3.58
C THR A 95 -3.60 1.69 2.88
N LEU A 96 -2.69 2.28 3.65
CA LEU A 96 -1.55 3.03 3.13
C LEU A 96 -0.29 2.19 3.34
N SER A 97 0.46 1.94 2.27
CA SER A 97 1.78 1.31 2.31
C SER A 97 2.84 2.39 2.17
N ILE A 98 3.45 2.78 3.29
CA ILE A 98 4.45 3.85 3.37
C ILE A 98 5.75 3.22 3.86
N LEU A 99 6.80 3.27 3.04
CA LEU A 99 8.06 2.58 3.31
C LEU A 99 7.84 1.08 3.61
N ASN A 100 8.29 0.60 4.76
CA ASN A 100 8.11 -0.77 5.25
C ASN A 100 6.89 -0.95 6.15
N GLN A 101 5.98 0.03 6.21
CA GLN A 101 4.81 -0.01 7.07
C GLN A 101 3.52 -0.06 6.26
N THR A 102 2.59 -0.88 6.73
CA THR A 102 1.19 -0.81 6.32
C THR A 102 0.39 -0.12 7.41
N LEU A 103 -0.50 0.79 7.05
CA LEU A 103 -1.39 1.50 7.96
C LEU A 103 -2.83 1.27 7.52
N THR A 104 -3.61 0.52 8.31
CA THR A 104 -5.01 0.21 7.99
C THR A 104 -5.97 1.23 8.58
N TYR A 105 -6.90 1.73 7.77
CA TYR A 105 -7.96 2.64 8.18
C TYR A 105 -9.32 2.04 7.86
N GLN A 106 -10.28 2.24 8.77
CA GLN A 106 -11.68 1.87 8.59
C GLN A 106 -12.53 3.11 8.39
N VAL A 107 -13.40 3.11 7.39
CA VAL A 107 -14.29 4.24 7.06
C VAL A 107 -15.29 4.47 8.19
N ASP A 108 -15.33 5.69 8.73
CA ASP A 108 -16.30 6.13 9.75
C ASP A 108 -17.26 7.21 9.25
N GLN A 109 -16.82 8.02 8.28
CA GLN A 109 -17.61 9.17 7.82
C GLN A 109 -17.49 9.35 6.30
N ILE A 110 -18.63 9.55 5.65
CA ILE A 110 -18.72 9.90 4.24
C ILE A 110 -19.52 11.20 4.14
N SER A 111 -19.00 12.20 3.44
CA SER A 111 -19.66 13.49 3.28
C SER A 111 -19.47 14.07 1.88
N ILE A 112 -20.49 14.76 1.38
CA ILE A 112 -20.42 15.56 0.16
C ILE A 112 -20.45 17.03 0.58
N VAL A 113 -19.42 17.78 0.19
CA VAL A 113 -19.22 19.18 0.62
C VAL A 113 -18.92 20.09 -0.57
N LEU A 114 -19.07 21.40 -0.37
CA LEU A 114 -18.63 22.37 -1.38
C LEU A 114 -17.10 22.48 -1.43
N PRO A 115 -16.50 22.87 -2.57
CA PRO A 115 -15.04 23.06 -2.68
C PRO A 115 -14.45 24.12 -1.71
N ALA A 116 -15.28 25.00 -1.15
CA ALA A 116 -14.83 25.97 -0.16
C ALA A 116 -14.81 25.40 1.27
N GLU A 117 -15.60 24.36 1.53
CA GLU A 117 -15.84 23.77 2.84
C GLU A 117 -14.75 22.76 3.20
N VAL A 118 -13.91 23.12 4.16
CA VAL A 118 -12.74 22.32 4.58
C VAL A 118 -12.79 21.93 6.06
N SER A 119 -13.89 22.23 6.76
CA SER A 119 -14.06 21.94 8.20
C SER A 119 -13.87 20.46 8.52
N ASN A 120 -14.36 19.57 7.66
CA ASN A 120 -14.24 18.12 7.82
C ASN A 120 -12.80 17.59 7.72
N LEU A 121 -11.85 18.43 7.31
CA LEU A 121 -10.45 18.07 7.10
C LEU A 121 -9.53 18.53 8.24
N ALA A 122 -10.10 19.20 9.24
CA ALA A 122 -9.34 19.66 10.40
C ALA A 122 -8.79 18.47 11.20
N ILE A 123 -7.65 18.69 11.85
CA ILE A 123 -7.10 17.75 12.82
C ILE A 123 -8.04 17.69 14.02
N THR A 124 -8.37 16.46 14.44
CA THR A 124 -9.11 16.23 15.68
C THR A 124 -8.14 15.73 16.76
N PRO A 125 -8.05 16.39 17.93
CA PRO A 125 -7.14 15.98 19.00
C PRO A 125 -7.29 14.50 19.38
N GLY A 126 -6.16 13.80 19.45
CA GLY A 126 -6.10 12.38 19.83
C GLY A 126 -6.56 11.39 18.76
N LYS A 127 -6.99 11.86 17.58
CA LYS A 127 -7.42 11.00 16.46
C LYS A 127 -6.33 10.86 15.41
N ASP A 128 -6.34 9.71 14.73
CA ASP A 128 -5.49 9.40 13.59
C ASP A 128 -6.42 9.13 12.40
N TYR A 129 -6.51 10.11 11.51
CA TYR A 129 -7.45 10.10 10.39
C TYR A 129 -6.74 10.18 9.05
N VAL A 130 -7.34 9.53 8.06
CA VAL A 130 -7.06 9.77 6.64
C VAL A 130 -8.37 10.05 5.94
N THR A 131 -8.43 11.11 5.15
CA THR A 131 -9.56 11.38 4.26
C THR A 131 -9.14 11.16 2.81
N LEU A 132 -9.89 10.32 2.11
CA LEU A 132 -9.84 10.15 0.67
C LEU A 132 -10.78 11.16 0.03
N LEU A 133 -10.27 11.92 -0.94
CA LEU A 133 -10.99 13.03 -1.56
C LEU A 133 -11.07 12.84 -3.06
N THR A 134 -12.28 13.03 -3.61
CA THR A 134 -12.45 13.15 -5.06
C THR A 134 -13.56 14.15 -5.42
N CYS A 135 -13.66 14.51 -6.71
CA CYS A 135 -14.72 15.36 -7.22
C CYS A 135 -16.04 14.58 -7.37
N THR A 136 -17.19 15.23 -7.15
CA THR A 136 -18.51 14.61 -7.31
C THR A 136 -19.56 15.67 -7.65
N PRO A 137 -20.71 15.36 -8.27
CA PRO A 137 -21.07 14.12 -8.96
C PRO A 137 -20.17 13.82 -10.16
N TYR A 138 -20.21 12.57 -10.66
CA TYR A 138 -19.43 12.13 -11.81
C TYR A 138 -19.69 13.04 -13.02
N ALA A 139 -18.61 13.43 -13.73
CA ALA A 139 -18.62 14.37 -14.86
C ALA A 139 -19.08 15.83 -14.56
N ILE A 140 -19.65 16.11 -13.38
CA ILE A 140 -20.14 17.45 -13.00
C ILE A 140 -19.14 18.17 -12.08
N ASN A 141 -18.52 17.45 -11.14
CA ASN A 141 -17.41 17.92 -10.30
C ASN A 141 -17.68 19.19 -9.45
N THR A 142 -18.94 19.53 -9.18
CA THR A 142 -19.36 20.72 -8.42
C THR A 142 -19.09 20.62 -6.92
N HIS A 143 -18.98 19.41 -6.40
CA HIS A 143 -18.78 19.09 -4.99
C HIS A 143 -17.54 18.21 -4.79
N ARG A 144 -17.23 17.94 -3.53
CA ARG A 144 -16.18 16.99 -3.13
C ARG A 144 -16.79 15.86 -2.33
N LEU A 145 -16.48 14.63 -2.72
CA LEU A 145 -16.74 13.45 -1.92
C LEU A 145 -15.55 13.24 -0.99
N LEU A 146 -15.82 13.23 0.31
CA LEU A 146 -14.84 12.94 1.35
C LEU A 146 -15.21 11.61 1.99
N VAL A 147 -14.27 10.67 1.99
CA VAL A 147 -14.37 9.38 2.68
C VAL A 147 -13.29 9.35 3.74
N ARG A 148 -13.67 9.58 5.01
CA ARG A 148 -12.75 9.55 6.14
C ARG A 148 -12.67 8.15 6.71
N GLY A 149 -11.46 7.71 7.03
CA GLY A 149 -11.21 6.55 7.83
C GLY A 149 -10.38 6.87 9.07
N PHE A 150 -10.62 6.10 10.13
CA PHE A 150 -9.85 6.14 11.37
C PHE A 150 -8.91 4.95 11.46
N ARG A 151 -7.77 5.17 12.10
CA ARG A 151 -6.74 4.14 12.24
C ARG A 151 -7.24 2.94 13.04
N ILE A 152 -7.01 1.74 12.51
CA ILE A 152 -7.22 0.46 13.19
C ILE A 152 -5.93 -0.39 13.18
N PRO A 153 -5.80 -1.41 14.03
CA PRO A 153 -4.71 -2.37 13.93
C PRO A 153 -4.69 -3.06 12.56
N ASN A 154 -3.48 -3.35 12.06
CA ASN A 154 -3.34 -4.11 10.83
C ASN A 154 -3.75 -5.57 11.10
N ALA A 155 -4.47 -6.19 10.17
CA ALA A 155 -4.87 -7.59 10.28
C ALA A 155 -3.69 -8.57 10.48
N ALA A 156 -2.51 -8.23 9.94
CA ALA A 156 -1.29 -9.04 10.06
C ALA A 156 -0.48 -8.80 11.34
N ALA A 157 -0.86 -7.87 12.21
CA ALA A 157 -0.17 -7.70 13.50
C ALA A 157 -0.34 -8.93 14.42
N ASP A 158 -1.37 -9.76 14.18
CA ASP A 158 -1.61 -11.03 14.88
C ASP A 158 -1.10 -12.27 14.11
N LEU A 159 -0.67 -12.09 12.86
CA LEU A 159 0.04 -13.14 12.13
C LEU A 159 1.52 -12.94 12.44
N LYS A 160 1.99 -13.56 13.52
CA LYS A 160 3.40 -13.99 13.57
C LYS A 160 3.72 -14.53 12.20
N VAL A 161 4.64 -13.89 11.49
CA VAL A 161 5.22 -14.41 10.26
C VAL A 161 5.60 -15.85 10.56
N THR A 162 4.78 -16.81 10.15
CA THR A 162 5.20 -18.19 10.16
C THR A 162 6.29 -18.22 9.12
N GLU A 163 7.50 -18.50 9.58
CA GLU A 163 8.65 -18.79 8.76
C GLU A 163 8.34 -20.03 7.90
N ASP A 164 7.49 -19.89 6.88
CA ASP A 164 7.21 -20.95 5.91
C ASP A 164 8.37 -21.12 4.90
N ALA A 165 9.48 -20.41 5.11
CA ALA A 165 10.77 -20.95 4.75
C ALA A 165 11.16 -21.97 5.83
N VAL A 166 10.69 -23.22 5.69
CA VAL A 166 11.27 -24.34 6.43
C VAL A 166 12.76 -24.37 6.11
N GLN A 167 13.59 -23.79 6.98
CA GLN A 167 15.03 -23.98 6.94
C GLN A 167 15.26 -25.43 7.37
N ILE A 168 15.22 -26.36 6.41
CA ILE A 168 15.55 -27.75 6.68
C ILE A 168 17.04 -27.77 7.05
N ASP A 169 17.35 -28.17 8.28
CA ASP A 169 18.73 -28.25 8.75
C ASP A 169 19.59 -29.08 7.78
N PRO A 170 20.74 -28.55 7.31
CA PRO A 170 21.63 -29.27 6.39
C PRO A 170 22.07 -30.64 6.90
N ILE A 171 22.06 -30.83 8.22
CA ILE A 171 22.34 -32.10 8.92
C ILE A 171 21.33 -33.19 8.56
N ILE A 172 20.08 -32.85 8.24
CA ILE A 172 19.04 -33.82 7.88
C ILE A 172 19.10 -34.14 6.38
N VAL A 173 19.38 -33.14 5.54
CA VAL A 173 19.40 -33.31 4.07
C VAL A 173 20.62 -34.10 3.60
N ALA A 174 21.79 -33.84 4.19
CA ALA A 174 23.04 -34.46 3.78
C ALA A 174 23.00 -36.01 3.77
N PRO A 175 22.56 -36.71 4.82
CA PRO A 175 22.51 -38.17 4.80
C PRO A 175 21.46 -38.74 3.83
N VAL A 176 20.31 -38.07 3.67
CA VAL A 176 19.22 -38.51 2.77
C VAL A 176 19.67 -38.48 1.30
N VAL A 177 20.49 -37.51 0.92
CA VAL A 177 21.03 -37.41 -0.45
C VAL A 177 22.30 -38.25 -0.62
N ALA A 178 23.19 -38.27 0.36
CA ALA A 178 24.48 -38.97 0.25
C ALA A 178 24.35 -40.50 0.27
N ALA A 179 23.45 -41.06 1.09
CA ALA A 179 23.27 -42.50 1.23
C ALA A 179 22.90 -43.23 -0.08
N PRO A 180 21.90 -42.79 -0.87
CA PRO A 180 21.57 -43.44 -2.15
C PRO A 180 22.69 -43.29 -3.19
N ILE A 181 23.39 -42.15 -3.21
CA ILE A 181 24.53 -41.93 -4.11
C ILE A 181 25.68 -42.90 -3.79
N LEU A 182 26.01 -43.05 -2.50
CA LEU A 182 27.05 -44.00 -2.05
C LEU A 182 26.67 -45.44 -2.36
N LEU A 183 25.41 -45.83 -2.16
CA LEU A 183 24.91 -47.17 -2.51
C LEU A 183 25.01 -47.44 -4.01
N ALA A 184 24.65 -46.46 -4.85
CA ALA A 184 24.78 -46.59 -6.30
C ALA A 184 26.25 -46.74 -6.73
N MET A 185 27.16 -45.93 -6.16
CA MET A 185 28.59 -46.04 -6.44
C MET A 185 29.16 -47.40 -6.02
N LEU A 186 28.75 -47.92 -4.86
CA LEU A 186 29.17 -49.23 -4.38
C LEU A 186 28.67 -50.36 -5.30
N ALA A 187 27.42 -50.30 -5.76
CA ALA A 187 26.86 -51.27 -6.70
C ALA A 187 27.60 -51.26 -8.05
N VAL A 188 28.00 -50.07 -8.54
CA VAL A 188 28.81 -49.94 -9.76
C VAL A 188 30.21 -50.54 -9.56
N LEU A 189 30.85 -50.30 -8.42
CA LEU A 189 32.16 -50.89 -8.11
C LEU A 189 32.11 -52.42 -8.00
N LEU A 190 31.07 -52.97 -7.35
CA LEU A 190 30.88 -54.41 -7.25
C LEU A 190 30.58 -55.05 -8.62
N SER A 191 29.74 -54.42 -9.44
CA SER A 191 29.44 -54.93 -10.78
C SER A 191 30.65 -54.85 -11.74
N SER A 192 31.50 -53.83 -11.62
CA SER A 192 32.72 -53.68 -12.43
C SER A 192 33.84 -54.65 -12.05
N THR A 193 33.95 -55.01 -10.76
CA THR A 193 34.93 -56.00 -10.28
C THR A 193 34.53 -57.44 -10.66
N ILE A 194 33.24 -57.77 -10.61
CA ILE A 194 32.73 -59.07 -11.08
C ILE A 194 32.94 -59.25 -12.58
N ARG A 195 32.70 -58.20 -13.40
CA ARG A 195 32.96 -58.24 -14.85
C ARG A 195 34.44 -58.43 -15.21
N ARG A 196 35.37 -57.95 -14.38
CA ARG A 196 36.82 -58.14 -14.59
C ARG A 196 37.29 -59.57 -14.30
N LYS A 197 36.56 -60.34 -13.48
CA LYS A 197 36.94 -61.71 -13.10
C LYS A 197 36.47 -62.78 -14.10
N HIS A 198 35.58 -62.40 -15.02
CA HIS A 198 35.00 -63.26 -16.07
C HIS A 198 35.56 -62.98 -17.48
N LYS A 199 36.62 -62.18 -17.59
CA LYS A 199 37.45 -62.00 -18.79
C LYS A 199 38.83 -62.58 -18.51
#